data_AF-A0A0D0CE16-F1
#
_entry.id   AF-A0A0D0CE16-F1
#
_cell.length_a   1.000
_cell.length_b   1.000
_cell.length_c   1.000
_cell.angle_alpha   90.00
_cell.angle_beta   90.00
_cell.angle_gamma   90.00
#
_symmetry.space_group_name_H-M   'P 1'
#
loop_
_entity.id
_entity.type
_entity.pdbx_description
1 polymer ?
#
loop_
_entity_poly.entity_id
_entity_poly.type
_entity_poly.pdbx_seq_one_letter_code
_entity_poly.pdbx_strand_id
1 'polypeptide(L)'
;EKECYHLLKDLDLVAWKVKGSITNKKRQSGEINSLIDHWGSPSWYTTIAPADIKHPICIYLADDSGNCVFTPAVYSVSEQAKMDINNPVAHACFFHYFVTLFLREILGINSDHEGWFGHPVAHYATVEQQGRLALHLHMLLWINWNLIMKC
;
A
#
# COMPACT_ATOMS: atom_id res chain seq x y z
N GLU A 1 -14.64 -35.54 -14.17
CA GLU A 1 -14.54 -34.10 -14.53
C GLU A 1 -15.29 -33.19 -13.55
N LYS A 2 -16.61 -33.36 -13.35
CA LYS A 2 -17.38 -32.58 -12.35
C LYS A 2 -16.79 -32.62 -10.94
N GLU A 3 -16.35 -33.78 -10.46
CA GLU A 3 -15.74 -33.91 -9.12
C GLU A 3 -14.42 -33.13 -9.00
N CYS A 4 -13.60 -33.08 -10.06
CA CYS A 4 -12.38 -32.26 -10.06
C CYS A 4 -12.71 -30.76 -9.97
N TYR A 5 -13.78 -30.30 -10.63
CA TYR A 5 -14.24 -28.91 -10.51
C TYR A 5 -14.81 -28.60 -9.13
N HIS A 6 -15.48 -29.55 -8.48
CA HIS A 6 -15.92 -29.40 -7.09
C HIS A 6 -14.74 -29.26 -6.14
N LEU A 7 -13.72 -30.12 -6.28
CA LEU A 7 -12.50 -30.06 -5.49
C LEU A 7 -11.75 -28.72 -5.67
N LEU A 8 -11.64 -28.24 -6.91
CA LEU A 8 -11.03 -26.93 -7.21
C LEU A 8 -11.82 -25.78 -6.59
N LYS A 9 -13.15 -25.87 -6.60
CA LYS A 9 -14.03 -24.87 -6.00
C LYS A 9 -13.86 -24.83 -4.47
N ASP A 10 -13.73 -25.99 -3.83
CA ASP A 10 -13.48 -26.07 -2.39
C ASP A 10 -12.09 -25.55 -2.03
N LEU A 11 -11.08 -25.83 -2.87
CA LEU A 11 -9.73 -25.29 -2.74
C LEU A 11 -9.74 -23.75 -2.87
N ASP A 12 -10.43 -23.20 -3.87
CA ASP A 12 -10.62 -21.76 -4.04
C ASP A 12 -11.31 -21.13 -2.82
N LEU A 13 -12.27 -21.84 -2.21
CA LEU A 13 -13.02 -21.41 -1.02
C LEU A 13 -12.17 -21.37 0.26
N VAL A 14 -11.05 -22.08 0.31
CA VAL A 14 -10.05 -21.95 1.38
C VAL A 14 -8.96 -20.94 0.98
N ALA A 15 -8.53 -20.98 -0.28
CA ALA A 15 -7.42 -20.19 -0.80
C ALA A 15 -7.73 -18.68 -0.86
N TRP A 16 -9.00 -18.25 -0.91
CA TRP A 16 -9.31 -16.81 -0.92
C TRP A 16 -8.84 -16.06 0.33
N LYS A 17 -8.77 -16.73 1.49
CA LYS A 17 -8.26 -16.15 2.74
C LYS A 17 -6.74 -15.99 2.75
N VAL A 18 -6.04 -16.70 1.87
CA VAL A 18 -4.59 -16.66 1.76
C VAL A 18 -4.21 -15.48 0.86
N LYS A 19 -3.55 -14.47 1.45
CA LYS A 19 -2.99 -13.36 0.69
C LYS A 19 -1.99 -13.88 -0.36
N GLY A 20 -2.13 -13.44 -1.60
CA GLY A 20 -1.25 -13.85 -2.72
C GLY A 20 -1.61 -15.17 -3.42
N SER A 21 -2.69 -15.85 -3.00
CA SER A 21 -3.18 -17.06 -3.69
C SER A 21 -3.68 -16.76 -5.12
N ILE A 22 -3.77 -17.79 -5.96
CA ILE A 22 -4.30 -17.67 -7.34
C ILE A 22 -5.72 -17.11 -7.33
N THR A 23 -6.56 -17.60 -6.41
CA THR A 23 -7.94 -17.13 -6.23
C THR A 23 -7.98 -15.66 -5.86
N ASN A 24 -7.10 -15.21 -4.96
CA ASN A 24 -7.01 -13.80 -4.58
C ASN A 24 -6.57 -12.93 -5.77
N LYS A 25 -5.55 -13.36 -6.53
CA LYS A 25 -5.13 -12.66 -7.76
C LYS A 25 -6.27 -12.54 -8.78
N LYS A 26 -7.02 -13.63 -9.04
CA LYS A 26 -8.19 -13.60 -9.93
C LYS A 26 -9.24 -12.60 -9.46
N ARG A 27 -9.52 -12.54 -8.16
CA ARG A 27 -10.45 -11.58 -7.57
C ARG A 27 -9.98 -10.13 -7.77
N GLN A 28 -8.73 -9.85 -7.46
CA GLN A 28 -8.13 -8.52 -7.66
C GLN A 28 -8.19 -8.10 -9.13
N SER A 29 -7.91 -9.01 -10.07
CA SER A 29 -8.09 -8.75 -11.49
C SER A 29 -9.54 -8.46 -11.85
N GLY A 30 -10.50 -9.15 -11.25
CA GLY A 30 -11.93 -8.87 -11.42
C GLY A 30 -12.33 -7.48 -10.92
N GLU A 31 -11.84 -7.07 -9.74
CA GLU A 31 -12.05 -5.74 -9.17
C GLU A 31 -11.43 -4.63 -10.03
N ILE A 32 -10.23 -4.85 -10.56
CA ILE A 32 -9.58 -3.91 -11.48
C ILE A 32 -10.37 -3.82 -12.79
N ASN A 33 -10.80 -4.95 -13.34
CA ASN A 33 -11.57 -4.96 -14.60
C ASN A 33 -12.92 -4.25 -14.45
N SER A 34 -13.62 -4.40 -13.32
CA SER A 34 -14.89 -3.67 -13.10
C SER A 34 -14.68 -2.17 -12.95
N LEU A 35 -13.56 -1.74 -12.35
CA LEU A 35 -13.19 -0.32 -12.31
C LEU A 35 -12.85 0.23 -13.70
N ILE A 36 -12.15 -0.56 -14.53
CA ILE A 36 -11.84 -0.18 -15.91
C ILE A 36 -13.11 -0.07 -16.76
N ASP A 37 -14.05 -1.01 -16.59
CA ASP A 37 -15.34 -0.98 -17.29
C ASP A 37 -16.16 0.27 -16.94
N HIS A 38 -16.14 0.68 -15.66
CA HIS A 38 -16.92 1.83 -15.18
C HIS A 38 -16.24 3.19 -15.44
N TRP A 39 -14.95 3.32 -15.17
CA TRP A 39 -14.21 4.59 -15.21
C TRP A 39 -13.28 4.74 -16.43
N GLY A 40 -13.17 3.72 -17.28
CA GLY A 40 -12.20 3.67 -18.37
C GLY A 40 -10.78 3.34 -17.88
N SER A 41 -9.78 3.65 -18.71
CA SER A 41 -8.37 3.38 -18.36
C SER A 41 -7.95 4.18 -17.12
N PRO A 42 -7.17 3.58 -16.19
CA PRO A 42 -6.54 4.33 -15.11
C PRO A 42 -5.67 5.45 -15.67
N SER A 43 -5.61 6.55 -14.92
CA SER A 43 -4.81 7.73 -15.23
C SER A 43 -3.35 7.54 -14.84
N TRP A 44 -3.11 6.86 -13.71
CA TRP A 44 -1.79 6.59 -13.20
C TRP A 44 -1.68 5.17 -12.64
N TYR A 45 -0.51 4.57 -12.85
CA TYR A 45 -0.04 3.40 -12.10
C TYR A 45 1.17 3.83 -11.26
N THR A 46 1.12 3.58 -9.96
CA THR A 46 2.15 4.04 -9.02
C THR A 46 2.60 2.90 -8.11
N THR A 47 3.92 2.82 -7.92
CA THR A 47 4.54 1.96 -6.91
C THR A 47 5.19 2.84 -5.85
N ILE A 48 4.88 2.59 -4.58
CA ILE A 48 5.44 3.32 -3.44
C ILE A 48 6.18 2.36 -2.54
N ALA A 49 7.44 2.65 -2.26
CA ALA A 49 8.29 1.92 -1.35
C ALA A 49 9.00 2.93 -0.45
N PRO A 50 8.41 3.29 0.71
CA PRO A 50 9.06 4.23 1.62
C PRO A 50 10.32 3.58 2.20
N ALA A 51 11.42 4.31 2.18
CA ALA A 51 12.65 3.85 2.82
C ALA A 51 12.44 3.85 4.33
N ASP A 52 12.46 2.68 4.96
CA ASP A 52 12.17 2.45 6.37
C ASP A 52 13.44 2.42 7.24
N ILE A 53 14.52 1.79 6.76
CA ILE A 53 15.77 1.53 7.50
C ILE A 53 16.43 2.80 8.13
N LYS A 54 16.32 3.95 7.46
CA LYS A 54 16.98 5.20 7.90
C LYS A 54 15.98 6.29 8.26
N HIS A 55 14.70 5.96 8.27
CA HIS A 55 13.69 6.98 8.43
C HIS A 55 13.54 7.34 9.92
N PRO A 56 13.69 8.61 10.32
CA PRO A 56 13.62 9.01 11.73
C PRO A 56 12.32 8.57 12.42
N ILE A 57 11.18 8.62 11.70
CA ILE A 57 9.88 8.13 12.22
C ILE A 57 9.90 6.61 12.45
N CYS A 58 10.53 5.85 11.56
CA CYS A 58 10.60 4.40 11.71
C CYS A 58 11.48 4.02 12.91
N ILE A 59 12.62 4.70 13.05
CA ILE A 59 13.52 4.54 14.21
C ILE A 59 12.80 4.91 15.51
N TYR A 60 12.04 6.01 15.53
CA TYR A 60 11.23 6.40 16.69
C TYR A 60 10.17 5.35 17.05
N LEU A 61 9.53 4.73 16.05
CA LEU A 61 8.56 3.66 16.28
C LEU A 61 9.22 2.34 16.72
N ALA A 62 10.50 2.13 16.40
CA ALA A 62 11.28 0.97 16.78
C ALA A 62 11.95 1.13 18.16
N ASP A 63 12.02 2.35 18.70
CA ASP A 63 12.64 2.62 19.99
C ASP A 63 11.75 2.17 21.16
N ASP A 64 12.17 1.09 21.83
CA ASP A 64 11.50 0.54 23.02
C ASP A 64 11.85 1.29 24.32
N SER A 65 12.59 2.41 24.27
CA SER A 65 13.02 3.17 25.46
C SER A 65 11.88 3.78 26.29
N GLY A 66 10.63 3.74 25.79
CA GLY A 66 9.45 4.27 26.47
C GLY A 66 9.37 5.80 26.46
N ASN A 67 10.27 6.48 25.74
CA ASN A 67 10.24 7.92 25.56
C ASN A 67 9.19 8.30 24.54
N CYS A 68 8.09 8.91 24.99
CA CYS A 68 7.03 9.43 24.11
C CYS A 68 7.40 10.75 23.41
N VAL A 69 8.67 11.19 23.52
CA VAL A 69 9.15 12.44 22.93
C VAL A 69 9.98 12.11 21.71
N PHE A 70 9.49 12.51 20.53
CA PHE A 70 10.25 12.42 19.29
C PHE A 70 11.51 13.30 19.41
N THR A 71 12.61 12.65 19.75
CA THR A 71 13.95 13.25 19.69
C THR A 71 14.63 12.61 18.49
N PRO A 72 15.15 13.37 17.51
CA PRO A 72 15.97 12.81 16.45
C PRO A 72 17.29 12.34 17.07
N ALA A 73 17.25 11.19 17.74
CA ALA A 73 18.42 10.56 18.32
C ALA A 73 19.31 10.08 17.18
N VAL A 74 20.56 10.54 17.20
CA VAL A 74 21.55 10.18 16.20
C VAL A 74 22.13 8.82 16.60
N TYR A 75 21.45 7.75 16.18
CA TYR A 75 21.98 6.39 16.30
C TYR A 75 23.03 6.13 15.22
N SER A 76 24.03 5.30 15.50
CA SER A 76 24.93 4.82 14.46
C SER A 76 24.19 3.88 13.50
N VAL A 77 24.70 3.72 12.27
CA VAL A 77 24.06 2.89 11.23
C VAL A 77 23.85 1.44 11.71
N SER A 78 24.76 0.92 12.53
CA SER A 78 24.67 -0.44 13.07
C SER A 78 23.61 -0.58 14.17
N GLU A 79 23.34 0.48 14.93
CA GLU A 79 22.27 0.51 15.94
C GLU A 79 20.90 0.62 15.29
N GLN A 80 20.75 1.49 14.28
CA GLN A 80 19.50 1.62 13.50
C GLN A 80 19.11 0.28 12.88
N ALA A 81 20.05 -0.37 12.18
CA ALA A 81 19.80 -1.67 11.56
C ALA A 81 19.40 -2.75 12.57
N LYS A 82 19.92 -2.72 13.81
CA LYS A 82 19.53 -3.66 14.86
C LYS A 82 18.11 -3.38 15.38
N MET A 83 17.77 -2.11 15.57
CA MET A 83 16.42 -1.71 16.00
C MET A 83 15.37 -2.12 14.94
N ASP A 84 15.68 -1.87 13.68
CA ASP A 84 14.84 -2.23 12.53
C ASP A 84 14.58 -3.74 12.46
N ILE A 85 15.64 -4.56 12.50
CA ILE A 85 15.53 -6.02 12.40
C ILE A 85 14.72 -6.60 13.57
N ASN A 86 14.85 -6.02 14.76
CA ASN A 86 14.22 -6.54 15.96
C ASN A 86 12.74 -6.12 16.11
N ASN A 87 12.26 -5.13 15.35
CA ASN A 87 10.90 -4.61 15.47
C ASN A 87 10.17 -4.52 14.11
N PRO A 88 9.73 -5.65 13.53
CA PRO A 88 8.98 -5.65 12.27
C PRO A 88 7.61 -4.95 12.37
N VAL A 89 7.07 -4.75 13.57
CA VAL A 89 5.82 -4.01 13.80
C VAL A 89 6.03 -2.52 13.53
N ALA A 90 7.17 -1.96 13.96
CA ALA A 90 7.53 -0.57 13.68
C ALA A 90 7.54 -0.26 12.18
N HIS A 91 8.07 -1.18 11.35
CA HIS A 91 8.04 -1.06 9.89
C HIS A 91 6.63 -1.04 9.32
N ALA A 92 5.76 -1.94 9.79
CA ALA A 92 4.37 -1.97 9.34
C ALA A 92 3.59 -0.70 9.75
N CYS A 93 3.82 -0.19 10.96
CA CYS A 93 3.24 1.06 11.45
C CYS A 93 3.74 2.26 10.65
N PHE A 94 5.04 2.34 10.39
CA PHE A 94 5.64 3.38 9.55
C PHE A 94 5.06 3.35 8.13
N PHE A 95 5.01 2.17 7.50
CA PHE A 95 4.44 2.02 6.17
C PHE A 95 2.97 2.47 6.13
N HIS A 96 2.16 2.05 7.11
CA HIS A 96 0.75 2.46 7.19
C HIS A 96 0.60 3.98 7.35
N TYR A 97 1.39 4.59 8.24
CA TYR A 97 1.41 6.03 8.43
C TYR A 97 1.79 6.77 7.14
N PHE A 98 2.88 6.34 6.50
CA PHE A 98 3.38 6.97 5.27
C PHE A 98 2.38 6.85 4.12
N VAL A 99 1.80 5.67 3.89
CA VAL A 99 0.80 5.46 2.85
C VAL A 99 -0.45 6.31 3.12
N THR A 100 -0.92 6.35 4.36
CA THR A 100 -2.10 7.16 4.72
C THR A 100 -1.86 8.65 4.45
N LEU A 101 -0.68 9.16 4.82
CA LEU A 101 -0.28 10.54 4.49
C LEU A 101 -0.18 10.76 2.99
N PHE A 102 0.43 9.83 2.25
CA PHE A 102 0.54 9.95 0.80
C PHE A 102 -0.83 10.02 0.12
N LEU A 103 -1.75 9.11 0.47
CA LEU A 103 -3.09 9.09 -0.10
C LEU A 103 -3.85 10.40 0.22
N ARG A 104 -3.73 10.90 1.45
CA ARG A 104 -4.43 12.12 1.87
C ARG A 104 -3.80 13.38 1.30
N GLU A 105 -2.53 13.63 1.58
CA GLU A 105 -1.85 14.90 1.30
C GLU A 105 -1.42 15.05 -0.16
N ILE A 106 -0.99 13.96 -0.80
CA ILE A 106 -0.49 14.02 -2.19
C ILE A 106 -1.62 13.74 -3.18
N LEU A 107 -2.43 12.71 -2.93
CA LEU A 107 -3.49 12.33 -3.87
C LEU A 107 -4.84 13.00 -3.58
N GLY A 108 -5.03 13.62 -2.42
CA GLY A 108 -6.30 14.23 -2.05
C GLY A 108 -7.43 13.22 -1.79
N ILE A 109 -7.11 11.97 -1.45
CA ILE A 109 -8.11 10.94 -1.17
C ILE A 109 -8.63 11.12 0.25
N ASN A 110 -9.95 11.28 0.38
CA ASN A 110 -10.62 11.57 1.66
C ASN A 110 -10.06 12.83 2.36
N SER A 111 -9.73 13.86 1.58
CA SER A 111 -9.30 15.16 2.11
C SER A 111 -10.17 16.30 1.55
N ASP A 112 -10.07 17.48 2.18
CA ASP A 112 -10.79 18.69 1.79
C ASP A 112 -10.09 19.49 0.67
N HIS A 113 -8.99 18.95 0.13
CA HIS A 113 -8.19 19.61 -0.90
C HIS A 113 -8.05 18.72 -2.14
N GLU A 114 -7.78 19.33 -3.29
CA GLU A 114 -7.44 18.56 -4.49
C GLU A 114 -6.08 17.87 -4.32
N GLY A 115 -5.97 16.68 -4.94
CA GLY A 115 -4.69 16.00 -5.10
C GLY A 115 -3.78 16.76 -6.07
N TRP A 116 -2.48 16.55 -5.93
CA TRP A 116 -1.49 17.21 -6.79
C TRP A 116 -1.62 16.79 -8.25
N PHE A 117 -2.18 15.60 -8.50
CA PHE A 117 -2.44 15.06 -9.83
C PHE A 117 -3.86 15.39 -10.35
N GLY A 118 -4.64 16.18 -9.60
CA GLY A 118 -6.05 16.48 -9.86
C GLY A 118 -7.01 15.74 -8.92
N HIS A 119 -8.30 15.90 -9.15
CA HIS A 119 -9.34 15.31 -8.31
C HIS A 119 -9.48 13.79 -8.53
N PRO A 120 -9.19 12.94 -7.50
CA PRO A 120 -9.31 11.50 -7.61
C PRO A 120 -10.77 11.05 -7.61
N VAL A 121 -11.18 10.25 -8.59
CA VAL A 121 -12.55 9.68 -8.69
C VAL A 121 -12.62 8.21 -8.31
N ALA A 122 -11.53 7.49 -8.50
CA ALA A 122 -11.40 6.10 -8.07
C ALA A 122 -9.92 5.76 -7.84
N HIS A 123 -9.67 4.81 -6.95
CA HIS A 123 -8.36 4.22 -6.76
C HIS A 123 -8.50 2.75 -6.42
N TYR A 124 -7.47 1.97 -6.75
CA TYR A 124 -7.35 0.58 -6.37
C TYR A 124 -5.91 0.32 -5.95
N ALA A 125 -5.70 -0.21 -4.75
CA ALA A 125 -4.36 -0.39 -4.21
C ALA A 125 -4.18 -1.77 -3.56
N THR A 126 -2.97 -2.32 -3.70
CA THR A 126 -2.57 -3.60 -3.10
C THR A 126 -1.22 -3.43 -2.42
N VAL A 127 -1.03 -4.15 -1.32
CA VAL A 127 0.23 -4.16 -0.57
C VAL A 127 0.94 -5.49 -0.81
N GLU A 128 2.21 -5.43 -1.17
CA GLU A 128 3.10 -6.57 -1.33
C GLU A 128 4.28 -6.46 -0.37
N GLN A 129 4.69 -7.59 0.20
CA GLN A 129 5.92 -7.67 0.98
C GLN A 129 7.08 -8.00 0.04
N GLN A 130 8.07 -7.12 -0.04
CA GLN A 130 9.32 -7.44 -0.72
C GLN A 130 10.08 -8.47 0.11
N GLY A 131 10.79 -9.40 -0.52
CA GLY A 131 11.58 -10.45 0.16
C GLY A 131 12.73 -9.95 1.06
N ARG A 132 12.76 -8.65 1.36
CA ARG A 132 13.69 -7.93 2.24
C ARG A 132 12.97 -7.13 3.34
N LEU A 133 11.78 -7.57 3.75
CA LEU A 133 10.95 -7.00 4.83
C LEU A 133 10.28 -5.64 4.52
N ALA A 134 10.73 -4.91 3.50
CA ALA A 134 10.07 -3.67 3.06
C ALA A 134 8.70 -3.94 2.40
N LEU A 135 7.69 -3.16 2.77
CA LEU A 135 6.35 -3.19 2.18
C LEU A 135 6.26 -2.23 0.98
N HIS A 136 5.61 -2.68 -0.08
CA HIS A 136 5.34 -1.89 -1.28
C HIS A 136 3.83 -1.71 -1.46
N LEU A 137 3.44 -0.52 -1.91
CA LEU A 137 2.09 -0.23 -2.40
C LEU A 137 2.11 -0.24 -3.92
N HIS A 138 1.24 -1.03 -4.55
CA HIS A 138 0.93 -0.95 -5.97
C HIS A 138 -0.47 -0.36 -6.12
N MET A 139 -0.60 0.71 -6.89
CA MET A 139 -1.86 1.46 -6.97
C MET A 139 -2.19 1.89 -8.40
N LEU A 140 -3.48 1.79 -8.73
CA LEU A 140 -4.11 2.42 -9.88
C LEU A 140 -4.95 3.61 -9.41
N LEU A 141 -4.88 4.72 -10.14
CA LEU A 141 -5.57 5.96 -9.81
C LEU A 141 -6.30 6.49 -11.04
N TRP A 142 -7.55 6.91 -10.85
CA TRP A 142 -8.36 7.60 -11.85
C TRP A 142 -8.59 9.03 -11.40
N ILE A 143 -8.27 9.98 -12.29
CA ILE A 143 -8.45 11.41 -12.07
C ILE A 143 -9.60 11.90 -12.94
N ASN A 144 -10.40 12.85 -12.44
CA ASN A 144 -11.39 13.54 -13.25
C ASN A 144 -10.73 14.53 -14.23
N TRP A 145 -10.56 14.12 -15.50
CA TRP A 145 -9.95 14.96 -16.53
C TRP A 145 -10.89 16.04 -17.11
N ASN A 146 -12.16 16.09 -16.70
CA ASN A 146 -13.12 17.10 -17.19
C ASN A 146 -12.76 18.54 -16.77
N LEU A 147 -11.74 18.73 -15.94
CA LEU A 147 -11.20 20.05 -15.57
C LEU A 147 -9.98 20.48 -16.39
N ILE A 148 -9.35 19.59 -17.18
CA ILE A 148 -8.10 19.88 -17.93
C ILE A 148 -8.31 19.88 -19.45
N MET A 149 -9.34 19.20 -19.97
CA MET A 149 -9.66 19.21 -21.42
C MET A 149 -10.93 19.99 -21.73
N LYS A 150 -10.95 21.28 -21.38
CA LYS A 150 -11.67 22.29 -22.17
C LYS A 150 -10.66 22.99 -23.08
N CYS A 151 -10.29 22.32 -24.17
CA CYS A 151 -9.68 22.97 -25.33
C CYS A 151 -10.78 23.21 -26.37
#